data_AF-A0A820W1Z9-F1
#
_entry.id   AF-A0A820W1Z9-F1
#
_cell.length_a   1.000
_cell.length_b   1.000
_cell.length_c   1.000
_cell.angle_alpha   90.00
_cell.angle_beta   90.00
_cell.angle_gamma   90.00
#
_symmetry.space_group_name_H-M   'P 1'
#
loop_
_entity.id
_entity.type
_entity.pdbx_description
1 polymer ?
#
loop_
_entity_poly.entity_id
_entity_poly.type
_entity_poly.pdbx_seq_one_letter_code
_entity_poly.pdbx_strand_id
1 'polypeptide(L)'
;MKARNVQYYVPVTIKPLTSPEVSSTSASNAKSLNFSEEKQRYSYENFTQWNRSLCSIQSDHRGPHQKVIGISIYGSSSNYTDNAMFTWETSIFPFLIPLANEVKTLLPSWIIRLYIDFTGSTKSQQDKLYNFSNIDICDIHNLPMFGSSLVSYLPGKMWRFLPIFDPYVDFFLSRDLDSPMMKRETETIDMWTSDKQRRYFFHIARDNRQHNVPILGGLWGAAPGRSRRYLFRTFQPMLIPAIAQQYKGAGDQLFLSDNIWENVKKRSLIFDSYSCESLGGQPFLSQRPVADHCFLGCIRPCCINTTSHSSQNVNNTCPPACRPKDHQDWIYC
;
A
#
# COMPACT_ATOMS: atom_id res chain seq x y z
N MET A 1 -20.73 -29.67 -10.95
CA MET A 1 -19.40 -30.26 -10.70
C MET A 1 -18.46 -29.90 -11.85
N LYS A 2 -17.59 -28.92 -11.65
CA LYS A 2 -16.32 -28.74 -12.37
C LYS A 2 -15.35 -28.11 -11.35
N ALA A 3 -14.42 -28.92 -10.87
CA ALA A 3 -13.40 -28.52 -9.91
C ALA A 3 -12.47 -27.48 -10.56
N ARG A 4 -12.27 -26.33 -9.92
CA ARG A 4 -11.23 -25.38 -10.30
C ARG A 4 -9.95 -25.78 -9.57
N ASN A 5 -8.92 -26.10 -10.36
CA ASN A 5 -7.59 -26.42 -9.87
C ASN A 5 -7.02 -25.24 -9.08
N VAL A 6 -6.72 -25.49 -7.81
CA VAL A 6 -5.89 -24.63 -6.97
C VAL A 6 -4.45 -24.85 -7.42
N GLN A 7 -3.82 -23.84 -8.02
CA GLN A 7 -2.39 -23.88 -8.30
C GLN A 7 -1.62 -23.71 -6.99
N TYR A 8 -0.96 -24.78 -6.55
CA TYR A 8 -0.02 -24.76 -5.45
C TYR A 8 1.26 -24.03 -5.88
N TYR A 9 1.65 -22.99 -5.14
CA TYR A 9 2.96 -22.36 -5.28
C TYR A 9 4.03 -23.29 -4.69
N VAL A 10 4.93 -23.77 -5.54
CA VAL A 10 6.11 -24.54 -5.15
C VAL A 10 7.27 -23.55 -4.94
N PRO A 11 8.02 -23.62 -3.83
CA PRO A 11 9.13 -22.71 -3.56
C PRO A 11 10.33 -23.02 -4.48
N VAL A 12 10.76 -22.03 -5.26
CA VAL A 12 11.98 -22.10 -6.08
C VAL A 12 13.20 -21.80 -5.20
N THR A 13 14.11 -22.76 -5.08
CA THR A 13 15.39 -22.59 -4.38
C THR A 13 16.33 -21.75 -5.25
N ILE A 14 16.68 -20.55 -4.80
CA ILE A 14 17.61 -19.66 -5.52
C ILE A 14 19.04 -20.10 -5.22
N LYS A 15 19.77 -20.56 -6.23
CA LYS A 15 21.24 -20.75 -6.16
C LYS A 15 21.95 -19.39 -6.31
N PRO A 16 23.09 -19.16 -5.63
CA PRO A 16 23.86 -17.92 -5.79
C PRO A 16 24.48 -17.84 -7.18
N LEU A 17 24.32 -16.70 -7.85
CA LEU A 17 25.01 -16.39 -9.11
C LEU A 17 26.47 -16.04 -8.81
N THR A 18 27.39 -16.85 -9.34
CA THR A 18 28.82 -16.54 -9.42
C THR A 18 29.05 -15.43 -10.46
N SER A 19 29.86 -14.44 -10.09
CA SER A 19 30.29 -13.32 -10.93
C SER A 19 31.01 -13.76 -12.22
N PRO A 20 30.68 -13.22 -13.41
CA PRO A 20 31.52 -13.40 -14.58
C PRO A 20 32.65 -12.38 -14.64
N GLU A 21 33.83 -12.87 -15.06
CA GLU A 21 35.05 -12.12 -15.31
C GLU A 21 34.86 -11.01 -16.37
N VAL A 22 35.53 -9.89 -16.13
CA VAL A 22 35.56 -8.72 -17.01
C VAL A 22 36.53 -8.99 -18.16
N SER A 23 36.04 -9.00 -19.40
CA SER A 23 36.88 -8.79 -20.59
C SER A 23 36.47 -7.50 -21.29
N SER A 24 37.48 -6.66 -21.50
CA SER A 24 37.39 -5.34 -22.09
C SER A 24 37.33 -5.42 -23.62
N THR A 25 36.34 -4.80 -24.25
CA THR A 25 36.52 -4.00 -25.48
C THR A 25 35.25 -3.22 -25.85
N SER A 26 35.43 -1.90 -25.95
CA SER A 26 34.71 -0.90 -26.78
C SER A 26 33.19 -1.04 -26.98
N ALA A 27 32.41 -0.21 -26.25
CA ALA A 27 31.05 0.15 -26.68
C ALA A 27 30.57 1.51 -26.11
N SER A 28 30.11 2.37 -27.03
CA SER A 28 28.95 3.26 -26.92
C SER A 28 28.89 4.34 -25.81
N ASN A 29 29.19 5.57 -26.21
CA ASN A 29 28.86 6.83 -25.51
C ASN A 29 27.34 7.15 -25.52
N ALA A 30 26.47 6.22 -25.10
CA ALA A 30 25.02 6.45 -25.08
C ALA A 30 24.28 5.84 -23.86
N LYS A 31 24.98 5.47 -22.79
CA LYS A 31 24.37 4.86 -21.58
C LYS A 31 24.64 5.60 -20.27
N SER A 32 25.32 6.74 -20.30
CA SER A 32 25.62 7.55 -19.10
C SER A 32 24.71 8.76 -18.89
N LEU A 33 23.82 9.06 -19.85
CA LEU A 33 22.74 10.04 -19.68
C LEU A 33 21.54 9.35 -19.00
N ASN A 34 21.36 9.56 -17.70
CA ASN A 34 20.05 9.86 -17.06
C ASN A 34 19.95 9.58 -15.55
N PHE A 35 20.85 8.81 -14.93
CA PHE A 35 20.68 8.52 -13.49
C PHE A 35 20.95 9.74 -12.60
N SER A 36 21.89 10.60 -12.99
CA SER A 36 22.20 11.85 -12.29
C SER A 36 21.12 12.92 -12.50
N GLU A 37 20.59 13.04 -13.72
CA GLU A 37 19.60 14.06 -14.08
C GLU A 37 18.23 13.81 -13.44
N GLU A 38 17.76 12.56 -13.38
CA GLU A 38 16.49 12.22 -12.71
C GLU A 38 16.58 12.37 -11.18
N LYS A 39 17.72 11.98 -10.60
CA LYS A 39 18.01 12.20 -9.18
C LYS A 39 18.09 13.70 -8.85
N GLN A 40 18.51 14.52 -9.82
CA GLN A 40 18.53 15.98 -9.70
C GLN A 40 17.14 16.60 -9.90
N ARG A 41 16.30 16.03 -10.77
CA ARG A 41 14.89 16.43 -10.96
C ARG A 41 14.07 16.23 -9.68
N TYR A 42 14.20 15.07 -9.03
CA TYR A 42 13.49 14.72 -7.80
C TYR A 42 14.43 14.69 -6.59
N SER A 43 14.97 15.85 -6.21
CA SER A 43 15.76 16.03 -4.99
C SER A 43 14.87 16.38 -3.78
N TYR A 44 15.28 15.98 -2.58
CA TYR A 44 14.53 16.33 -1.37
C TYR A 44 14.38 17.85 -1.22
N GLU A 45 15.43 18.58 -1.59
CA GLU A 45 15.49 20.03 -1.51
C GLU A 45 14.42 20.69 -2.41
N ASN A 46 14.23 20.19 -3.64
CA ASN A 46 13.15 20.65 -4.53
C ASN A 46 11.77 20.37 -3.91
N PHE A 47 11.58 19.19 -3.30
CA PHE A 47 10.31 18.84 -2.66
C PHE A 47 10.01 19.72 -1.45
N THR A 48 11.02 20.08 -0.64
CA THR A 48 10.82 20.94 0.53
C THR A 48 10.46 22.38 0.19
N GLN A 49 10.76 22.85 -1.02
CA GLN A 49 10.35 24.17 -1.49
C GLN A 49 8.88 24.20 -1.94
N TRP A 50 8.28 23.04 -2.15
CA TRP A 50 6.90 22.94 -2.57
C TRP A 50 5.97 23.18 -1.39
N ASN A 51 5.16 24.24 -1.47
CA ASN A 51 4.26 24.68 -0.41
C ASN A 51 2.79 24.39 -0.74
N ARG A 52 2.53 23.29 -1.45
CA ARG A 52 1.19 22.85 -1.87
C ARG A 52 1.08 21.33 -1.83
N SER A 53 -0.12 20.79 -1.84
CA SER A 53 -0.28 19.34 -2.02
C SER A 53 0.18 18.88 -3.43
N LEU A 54 0.66 17.64 -3.52
CA LEU A 54 1.07 16.95 -4.75
C LEU A 54 -0.04 16.10 -5.37
N CYS A 55 -1.28 16.22 -4.91
CA CYS A 55 -2.42 15.47 -5.44
C CYS A 55 -3.31 16.33 -6.36
N SER A 56 -3.94 17.38 -5.82
CA SER A 56 -4.92 18.23 -6.53
C SER A 56 -5.23 19.53 -5.79
N ILE A 57 -5.99 20.42 -6.42
CA ILE A 57 -6.46 21.69 -5.82
C ILE A 57 -7.29 21.42 -4.54
N GLN A 58 -8.12 20.38 -4.57
CA GLN A 58 -8.95 19.97 -3.43
C GLN A 58 -8.07 19.59 -2.23
N SER A 59 -7.04 18.78 -2.47
CA SER A 59 -6.08 18.42 -1.42
C SER A 59 -5.24 19.61 -0.96
N ASP A 60 -4.98 20.60 -1.81
CA ASP A 60 -4.27 21.83 -1.43
C ASP A 60 -5.11 22.68 -0.48
N HIS A 61 -6.41 22.82 -0.76
CA HIS A 61 -7.36 23.57 0.07
C HIS A 61 -7.53 23.01 1.49
N ARG A 62 -7.19 21.72 1.72
CA ARG A 62 -7.19 21.13 3.06
C ARG A 62 -6.04 21.63 3.94
N GLY A 63 -4.98 22.19 3.35
CA GLY A 63 -3.81 22.70 4.06
C GLY A 63 -2.87 21.61 4.59
N PRO A 64 -1.82 21.98 5.34
CA PRO A 64 -0.85 21.05 5.90
C PRO A 64 -1.46 20.13 7.00
N HIS A 65 -0.65 19.18 7.48
CA HIS A 65 -0.98 18.26 8.58
C HIS A 65 -2.06 17.20 8.28
N GLN A 66 -2.16 16.79 7.02
CA GLN A 66 -3.16 15.81 6.57
C GLN A 66 -2.82 14.38 6.99
N LYS A 67 -3.87 13.61 7.27
CA LYS A 67 -3.81 12.16 7.40
C LYS A 67 -4.47 11.52 6.17
N VAL A 68 -3.72 10.72 5.44
CA VAL A 68 -4.10 10.28 4.09
C VAL A 68 -4.14 8.77 3.98
N ILE A 69 -5.17 8.25 3.33
CA ILE A 69 -5.25 6.87 2.85
C ILE A 69 -5.07 6.89 1.33
N GLY A 70 -3.94 6.43 0.82
CA GLY A 70 -3.67 6.35 -0.61
C GLY A 70 -4.29 5.09 -1.22
N ILE A 71 -4.97 5.26 -2.35
CA ILE A 71 -5.56 4.18 -3.15
C ILE A 71 -5.19 4.42 -4.62
N SER A 72 -4.84 3.34 -5.33
CA SER A 72 -4.59 3.35 -6.77
C SER A 72 -5.81 2.83 -7.52
N ILE A 73 -6.25 3.55 -8.57
CA ILE A 73 -7.14 3.04 -9.62
C ILE A 73 -6.43 3.23 -10.96
N TYR A 74 -6.02 2.14 -11.57
CA TYR A 74 -5.23 2.15 -12.80
C TYR A 74 -6.01 1.42 -13.90
N GLY A 75 -5.88 1.88 -15.15
CA GLY A 75 -6.77 1.49 -16.25
C GLY A 75 -6.50 0.09 -16.82
N SER A 76 -7.51 -0.44 -17.53
CA SER A 76 -7.46 -1.68 -18.32
C SER A 76 -6.62 -1.57 -19.61
N SER A 77 -6.28 -0.35 -20.03
CA SER A 77 -5.46 -0.04 -21.22
C SER A 77 -3.95 -0.19 -20.99
N SER A 78 -3.50 -0.26 -19.73
CA SER A 78 -2.09 -0.45 -19.35
C SER A 78 -1.70 -1.93 -19.37
N ASN A 79 -1.73 -2.57 -20.55
CA ASN A 79 -1.62 -4.02 -20.73
C ASN A 79 -2.67 -4.82 -19.94
N TYR A 80 -3.51 -5.54 -20.68
CA TYR A 80 -4.65 -6.36 -20.21
C TYR A 80 -4.35 -7.36 -19.07
N THR A 81 -3.09 -7.57 -18.68
CA THR A 81 -2.64 -8.64 -17.79
C THR A 81 -2.78 -8.33 -16.29
N ASP A 82 -2.73 -7.06 -15.88
CA ASP A 82 -2.68 -6.72 -14.44
C ASP A 82 -4.04 -6.27 -13.87
N ASN A 83 -5.06 -6.05 -14.72
CA ASN A 83 -6.22 -5.21 -14.39
C ASN A 83 -7.61 -5.66 -14.85
N ALA A 84 -7.83 -6.97 -15.02
CA ALA A 84 -9.17 -7.49 -15.36
C ALA A 84 -10.26 -7.20 -14.29
N MET A 85 -9.92 -6.57 -13.15
CA MET A 85 -10.75 -6.46 -11.95
C MET A 85 -11.34 -5.07 -11.68
N PHE A 86 -10.97 -4.01 -12.40
CA PHE A 86 -11.50 -2.66 -12.12
C PHE A 86 -12.42 -2.15 -13.23
N THR A 87 -13.71 -2.46 -13.10
CA THR A 87 -14.76 -1.74 -13.84
C THR A 87 -15.48 -0.76 -12.93
N TRP A 88 -15.93 0.35 -13.48
CA TRP A 88 -16.59 1.43 -12.72
C TRP A 88 -17.81 0.96 -11.94
N GLU A 89 -18.72 0.26 -12.61
CA GLU A 89 -20.02 -0.11 -12.04
C GLU A 89 -19.98 -1.44 -11.25
N THR A 90 -19.05 -2.35 -11.54
CA THR A 90 -18.99 -3.67 -10.86
C THR A 90 -17.90 -3.79 -9.80
N SER A 91 -16.94 -2.85 -9.75
CA SER A 91 -15.81 -2.96 -8.82
C SER A 91 -15.45 -1.63 -8.17
N ILE A 92 -15.14 -0.58 -8.95
CA ILE A 92 -14.68 0.71 -8.40
C ILE A 92 -15.73 1.31 -7.46
N PHE A 93 -16.94 1.61 -7.93
CA PHE A 93 -17.96 2.21 -7.07
C PHE A 93 -18.48 1.25 -5.99
N PRO A 94 -18.76 -0.03 -6.27
CA PRO A 94 -19.16 -0.99 -5.25
C PRO A 94 -18.15 -1.15 -4.10
N PHE A 95 -16.86 -0.90 -4.32
CA PHE A 95 -15.85 -0.93 -3.26
C PHE A 95 -15.57 0.46 -2.67
N LEU A 96 -15.56 1.52 -3.47
CA LEU A 96 -15.27 2.88 -3.03
C LEU A 96 -16.35 3.44 -2.11
N ILE A 97 -17.63 3.25 -2.46
CA ILE A 97 -18.77 3.75 -1.69
C ILE A 97 -18.73 3.24 -0.23
N PRO A 98 -18.70 1.91 0.03
CA PRO A 98 -18.60 1.42 1.40
C PRO A 98 -17.31 1.85 2.08
N LEU A 99 -16.17 1.89 1.38
CA LEU A 99 -14.90 2.31 1.97
C LEU A 99 -14.94 3.77 2.43
N ALA A 100 -15.51 4.66 1.62
CA ALA A 100 -15.65 6.07 1.97
C ALA A 100 -16.51 6.25 3.24
N ASN A 101 -17.58 5.46 3.39
CA ASN A 101 -18.45 5.50 4.56
C ASN A 101 -17.78 4.91 5.81
N GLU A 102 -17.07 3.79 5.67
CA GLU A 102 -16.31 3.17 6.75
C GLU A 102 -15.19 4.09 7.24
N VAL A 103 -14.43 4.72 6.34
CA VAL A 103 -13.38 5.70 6.70
C VAL A 103 -13.99 6.93 7.39
N LYS A 104 -15.12 7.46 6.90
CA LYS A 104 -15.84 8.55 7.60
C LYS A 104 -16.21 8.18 9.03
N THR A 105 -16.54 6.92 9.27
CA THR A 105 -17.04 6.44 10.58
C THR A 105 -15.89 6.10 11.52
N LEU A 106 -14.90 5.34 11.03
CA LEU A 106 -13.84 4.75 11.84
C LEU A 106 -12.57 5.62 11.90
N LEU A 107 -12.34 6.46 10.90
CA LEU A 107 -11.17 7.33 10.78
C LEU A 107 -11.58 8.74 10.30
N PRO A 108 -12.45 9.46 11.03
CA PRO A 108 -13.08 10.70 10.54
C PRO A 108 -12.10 11.85 10.21
N SER A 109 -10.88 11.81 10.75
CA SER A 109 -9.82 12.79 10.44
C SER A 109 -8.94 12.42 9.23
N TRP A 110 -9.19 11.26 8.61
CA TRP A 110 -8.43 10.76 7.47
C TRP A 110 -9.15 11.02 6.15
N ILE A 111 -8.37 11.36 5.13
CA ILE A 111 -8.85 11.63 3.78
C ILE A 111 -8.35 10.53 2.85
N ILE A 112 -9.25 10.01 2.02
CA ILE A 112 -8.87 9.09 0.95
C ILE A 112 -8.30 9.91 -0.21
N ARG A 113 -7.11 9.57 -0.68
CA ARG A 113 -6.56 10.11 -1.93
C ARG A 113 -6.58 9.04 -3.00
N LEU A 114 -7.37 9.29 -4.03
CA LEU A 114 -7.59 8.38 -5.13
C LEU A 114 -6.68 8.74 -6.30
N TYR A 115 -5.57 8.04 -6.42
CA TYR A 115 -4.65 8.16 -7.55
C TYR A 115 -5.21 7.38 -8.73
N ILE A 116 -5.78 8.10 -9.69
CA ILE A 116 -6.65 7.53 -10.71
C ILE A 116 -6.20 7.85 -12.14
N ASP A 117 -6.22 6.83 -12.99
CA ASP A 117 -6.21 6.97 -14.44
C ASP A 117 -7.66 6.95 -14.96
N PHE A 118 -8.10 8.08 -15.51
CA PHE A 118 -9.46 8.23 -16.04
C PHE A 118 -9.68 7.57 -17.41
N THR A 119 -8.67 6.91 -17.97
CA THR A 119 -8.79 6.21 -19.25
C THR A 119 -9.97 5.23 -19.22
N GLY A 120 -10.90 5.39 -20.17
CA GLY A 120 -12.10 4.54 -20.28
C GLY A 120 -13.26 4.92 -19.35
N SER A 121 -13.16 6.02 -18.59
CA SER A 121 -14.26 6.55 -17.77
C SER A 121 -15.16 7.52 -18.54
N THR A 122 -16.43 7.56 -18.18
CA THR A 122 -17.39 8.58 -18.65
C THR A 122 -17.35 9.82 -17.75
N LYS A 123 -17.73 10.99 -18.28
CA LYS A 123 -17.83 12.22 -17.47
C LYS A 123 -18.75 12.06 -16.26
N SER A 124 -19.87 11.37 -16.42
CA SER A 124 -20.79 11.06 -15.30
C SER A 124 -20.12 10.25 -14.18
N GLN A 125 -19.28 9.26 -14.54
CA GLN A 125 -18.51 8.50 -13.55
C GLN A 125 -17.47 9.38 -12.84
N GLN A 126 -16.79 10.26 -13.57
CA GLN A 126 -15.87 11.22 -12.97
C GLN A 126 -16.58 12.16 -12.00
N ASP A 127 -17.74 12.70 -12.39
CA ASP A 127 -18.50 13.65 -11.59
C ASP A 127 -19.03 13.02 -10.29
N LYS A 128 -19.42 11.74 -10.31
CA LYS A 128 -19.82 10.99 -9.10
C LYS A 128 -18.73 10.97 -8.03
N LEU A 129 -17.45 10.96 -8.41
CA LEU A 129 -16.34 10.95 -7.46
C LEU A 129 -16.23 12.24 -6.64
N TYR A 130 -16.67 13.37 -7.19
CA TYR A 130 -16.65 14.67 -6.50
C TYR A 130 -17.77 14.81 -5.45
N ASN A 131 -18.70 13.86 -5.37
CA ASN A 131 -19.74 13.86 -4.33
C ASN A 131 -19.23 13.42 -2.95
N PHE A 132 -18.00 12.91 -2.85
CA PHE A 132 -17.43 12.44 -1.60
C PHE A 132 -16.59 13.53 -0.92
N SER A 133 -17.05 14.02 0.23
CA SER A 133 -16.33 15.04 1.01
C SER A 133 -14.99 14.58 1.62
N ASN A 134 -14.79 13.28 1.79
CA ASN A 134 -13.58 12.68 2.36
C ASN A 134 -12.68 12.02 1.30
N ILE A 135 -12.88 12.33 0.02
CA ILE A 135 -12.04 11.85 -1.07
C ILE A 135 -11.43 13.04 -1.81
N ASP A 136 -10.13 13.00 -2.03
CA ASP A 136 -9.45 13.85 -2.99
C ASP A 136 -9.07 13.02 -4.22
N ILE A 137 -9.31 13.59 -5.39
CA ILE A 137 -9.00 12.97 -6.68
C ILE A 137 -7.62 13.43 -7.11
N CYS A 138 -6.71 12.49 -7.35
CA CYS A 138 -5.37 12.75 -7.87
C CYS A 138 -5.28 12.12 -9.27
N ASP A 139 -5.55 12.90 -10.31
CA ASP A 139 -5.40 12.45 -11.70
C ASP A 139 -3.91 12.22 -12.00
N ILE A 140 -3.54 10.98 -12.30
CA ILE A 140 -2.13 10.62 -12.47
C ILE A 140 -1.48 11.27 -13.70
N HIS A 141 -2.27 11.78 -14.64
CA HIS A 141 -1.75 12.53 -15.80
C HIS A 141 -1.54 14.01 -15.48
N ASN A 142 -2.04 14.49 -14.34
CA ASN A 142 -2.03 15.89 -13.94
C ASN A 142 -1.65 16.09 -12.46
N LEU A 143 -0.62 15.38 -11.99
CA LEU A 143 -0.10 15.56 -10.64
C LEU A 143 0.82 16.79 -10.55
N PRO A 144 0.65 17.67 -9.55
CA PRO A 144 1.62 18.72 -9.26
C PRO A 144 3.04 18.15 -9.10
N MET A 145 4.05 18.89 -9.59
CA MET A 145 5.48 18.52 -9.63
C MET A 145 5.84 17.34 -10.55
N PHE A 146 5.03 16.28 -10.59
CA PHE A 146 5.34 15.07 -11.34
C PHE A 146 4.90 15.14 -12.81
N GLY A 147 3.83 15.87 -13.11
CA GLY A 147 3.17 15.86 -14.42
C GLY A 147 2.75 14.44 -14.82
N SER A 148 2.72 14.17 -16.12
CA SER A 148 2.38 12.85 -16.69
C SER A 148 3.57 11.87 -16.74
N SER A 149 4.78 12.30 -16.35
CA SER A 149 6.00 11.51 -16.54
C SER A 149 5.98 10.21 -15.74
N LEU A 150 5.46 10.23 -14.51
CA LEU A 150 5.37 9.04 -13.64
C LEU A 150 4.61 7.89 -14.30
N VAL A 151 3.54 8.20 -15.04
CA VAL A 151 2.66 7.19 -15.67
C VAL A 151 3.42 6.29 -16.64
N SER A 152 4.49 6.81 -17.26
CA SER A 152 5.30 6.06 -18.22
C SER A 152 6.17 4.96 -17.60
N TYR A 153 6.40 4.99 -16.28
CA TYR A 153 7.36 4.10 -15.64
C TYR A 153 6.97 3.57 -14.26
N LEU A 154 6.16 4.29 -13.49
CA LEU A 154 5.73 3.88 -12.16
C LEU A 154 4.52 2.96 -12.26
N PRO A 155 4.62 1.69 -11.79
CA PRO A 155 3.49 0.76 -11.84
C PRO A 155 2.25 1.29 -11.10
N GLY A 156 1.06 1.01 -11.64
CA GLY A 156 -0.22 1.52 -11.13
C GLY A 156 -0.45 1.28 -9.64
N LYS A 157 -0.13 0.08 -9.16
CA LYS A 157 -0.24 -0.29 -7.73
C LYS A 157 0.62 0.56 -6.80
N MET A 158 1.67 1.20 -7.31
CA MET A 158 2.59 2.01 -6.53
C MET A 158 2.17 3.49 -6.47
N TRP A 159 1.20 3.95 -7.27
CA TRP A 159 0.73 5.34 -7.20
C TRP A 159 0.17 5.70 -5.81
N ARG A 160 -0.49 4.76 -5.13
CA ARG A 160 -0.93 4.92 -3.75
C ARG A 160 0.19 5.23 -2.74
N PHE A 161 1.47 5.04 -3.08
CA PHE A 161 2.60 5.39 -2.20
C PHE A 161 3.05 6.85 -2.34
N LEU A 162 2.58 7.57 -3.35
CA LEU A 162 2.94 8.97 -3.62
C LEU A 162 2.70 9.96 -2.45
N PRO A 163 1.72 9.76 -1.52
CA PRO A 163 1.57 10.63 -0.37
C PRO A 163 2.82 10.76 0.51
N ILE A 164 3.78 9.82 0.45
CA ILE A 164 5.06 9.95 1.17
C ILE A 164 5.83 11.21 0.79
N PHE A 165 5.71 11.64 -0.46
CA PHE A 165 6.42 12.79 -0.98
C PHE A 165 5.68 14.11 -0.76
N ASP A 166 4.41 14.06 -0.39
CA ASP A 166 3.56 15.24 -0.28
C ASP A 166 3.88 16.06 0.98
N PRO A 167 4.21 17.37 0.85
CA PRO A 167 4.63 18.20 1.98
C PRO A 167 3.53 18.44 3.01
N TYR A 168 2.25 18.29 2.62
CA TYR A 168 1.10 18.49 3.51
C TYR A 168 0.70 17.23 4.28
N VAL A 169 1.27 16.07 3.97
CA VAL A 169 0.90 14.80 4.60
C VAL A 169 1.76 14.53 5.83
N ASP A 170 1.15 14.33 6.99
CA ASP A 170 1.83 13.95 8.23
C ASP A 170 1.78 12.45 8.47
N PHE A 171 0.65 11.82 8.13
CA PHE A 171 0.45 10.38 8.22
C PHE A 171 -0.17 9.85 6.93
N PHE A 172 0.30 8.70 6.50
CA PHE A 172 -0.10 8.04 5.27
C PHE A 172 -0.35 6.56 5.54
N LEU A 173 -1.41 6.00 4.93
CA LEU A 173 -1.72 4.58 4.86
C LEU A 173 -1.87 4.16 3.39
N SER A 174 -1.20 3.08 2.98
CA SER A 174 -1.44 2.45 1.68
C SER A 174 -2.59 1.46 1.79
N ARG A 175 -3.53 1.48 0.84
CA ARG A 175 -4.74 0.64 0.90
C ARG A 175 -5.12 0.03 -0.45
N ASP A 176 -5.60 -1.23 -0.42
CA ASP A 176 -6.31 -1.84 -1.54
C ASP A 176 -7.79 -1.42 -1.51
N LEU A 177 -8.34 -1.04 -2.67
CA LEU A 177 -9.71 -0.52 -2.77
C LEU A 177 -10.77 -1.53 -2.32
N ASP A 178 -10.53 -2.81 -2.57
CA ASP A 178 -11.43 -3.91 -2.30
C ASP A 178 -11.42 -4.35 -0.82
N SER A 179 -10.59 -3.75 0.03
CA SER A 179 -10.44 -4.14 1.44
C SER A 179 -11.22 -3.23 2.40
N PRO A 180 -12.11 -3.76 3.25
CA PRO A 180 -12.88 -2.94 4.19
C PRO A 180 -12.02 -2.37 5.29
N MET A 181 -12.31 -1.16 5.74
CA MET A 181 -11.74 -0.60 6.96
C MET A 181 -12.43 -1.24 8.17
N MET A 182 -11.63 -1.76 9.10
CA MET A 182 -12.13 -2.51 10.26
C MET A 182 -11.74 -1.84 11.57
N LYS A 183 -12.57 -2.00 12.61
CA LYS A 183 -12.26 -1.51 13.96
C LYS A 183 -10.92 -2.06 14.49
N ARG A 184 -10.64 -3.34 14.22
CA ARG A 184 -9.37 -3.99 14.57
C ARG A 184 -8.16 -3.23 14.01
N GLU A 185 -8.28 -2.73 12.79
CA GLU A 185 -7.22 -1.96 12.16
C GLU A 185 -7.10 -0.57 12.77
N THR A 186 -8.22 0.12 13.00
CA THR A 186 -8.20 1.47 13.55
C THR A 186 -7.57 1.51 14.93
N GLU A 187 -7.77 0.48 15.75
CA GLU A 187 -7.09 0.34 17.05
C GLU A 187 -5.55 0.37 16.90
N THR A 188 -5.01 -0.29 15.86
CA THR A 188 -3.57 -0.31 15.59
C THR A 188 -3.06 1.02 15.02
N ILE A 189 -3.85 1.67 14.17
CA ILE A 189 -3.56 2.99 13.59
C ILE A 189 -3.56 4.06 14.69
N ASP A 190 -4.56 4.06 15.58
CA ASP A 190 -4.66 5.00 16.70
C ASP A 190 -3.48 4.84 17.66
N MET A 191 -3.10 3.59 17.97
CA MET A 191 -1.90 3.33 18.75
C MET A 191 -0.66 3.90 18.05
N TRP A 192 -0.44 3.59 16.78
CA TRP A 192 0.72 4.04 16.01
C TRP A 192 0.82 5.57 15.90
N THR A 193 -0.30 6.24 15.67
CA THR A 193 -0.36 7.69 15.50
C THR A 193 -0.27 8.47 16.82
N SER A 194 -0.41 7.81 17.97
CA SER A 194 -0.23 8.43 19.28
C SER A 194 1.20 8.95 19.53
N ASP A 195 1.33 9.97 20.37
CA ASP A 195 2.63 10.54 20.77
C ASP A 195 3.52 9.53 21.49
N LYS A 196 2.92 8.57 22.21
CA LYS A 196 3.63 7.48 22.89
C LYS A 196 4.42 6.62 21.91
N GLN A 197 3.97 6.53 20.65
CA GLN A 197 4.60 5.76 19.60
C GLN A 197 5.43 6.61 18.62
N ARG A 198 5.76 7.87 18.95
CA ARG A 198 6.52 8.80 18.08
C ARG A 198 7.84 8.26 17.52
N ARG A 199 8.46 7.28 18.19
CA ARG A 199 9.70 6.63 17.72
C ARG A 199 9.50 5.78 16.46
N TYR A 200 8.27 5.38 16.20
CA TYR A 200 7.88 4.60 15.04
C TYR A 200 7.29 5.51 13.97
N PHE A 201 8.02 5.72 12.89
CA PHE A 201 7.53 6.48 11.73
C PHE A 201 6.97 5.58 10.63
N PHE A 202 6.87 4.28 10.88
CA PHE A 202 6.31 3.29 9.97
C PHE A 202 5.37 2.35 10.73
N HIS A 203 4.36 1.82 10.05
CA HIS A 203 3.36 0.89 10.58
C HIS A 203 3.13 -0.23 9.59
N ILE A 204 3.02 -1.47 10.08
CA ILE A 204 2.82 -2.66 9.27
C ILE A 204 1.78 -3.54 9.97
N ALA A 205 0.81 -4.06 9.23
CA ALA A 205 -0.20 -4.99 9.72
C ALA A 205 -0.23 -6.26 8.88
N ARG A 206 -0.10 -7.43 9.53
CA ARG A 206 -0.11 -8.77 8.91
C ARG A 206 -1.08 -9.67 9.64
N ASP A 207 -2.34 -9.59 9.22
CA ASP A 207 -3.45 -10.26 9.89
C ASP A 207 -3.92 -11.53 9.17
N ASN A 208 -3.08 -12.29 8.48
CA ASN A 208 -3.50 -13.55 7.86
C ASN A 208 -2.28 -14.45 7.62
N ARG A 209 -2.47 -15.77 7.61
CA ARG A 209 -1.40 -16.72 7.27
C ARG A 209 -0.79 -16.49 5.88
N GLN A 210 -1.57 -15.92 4.95
CA GLN A 210 -1.12 -15.57 3.60
C GLN A 210 -0.34 -14.25 3.57
N HIS A 211 -0.31 -13.49 4.67
CA HIS A 211 0.47 -12.26 4.81
C HIS A 211 1.92 -12.57 5.20
N ASN A 212 2.56 -13.43 4.41
CA ASN A 212 3.89 -13.99 4.67
C ASN A 212 5.03 -13.16 4.02
N VAL A 213 4.75 -11.92 3.65
CA VAL A 213 5.72 -10.95 3.13
C VAL A 213 6.02 -9.88 4.18
N PRO A 214 7.22 -9.25 4.18
CA PRO A 214 7.58 -8.26 5.19
C PRO A 214 6.61 -7.08 5.29
N ILE A 215 6.14 -6.58 4.14
CA ILE A 215 5.20 -5.47 4.01
C ILE A 215 4.22 -5.82 2.87
N LEU A 216 2.92 -5.88 3.15
CA LEU A 216 1.89 -6.01 2.11
C LEU A 216 1.71 -4.70 1.37
N GLY A 217 1.24 -4.75 0.12
CA GLY A 217 1.00 -3.56 -0.68
C GLY A 217 -0.04 -2.60 -0.05
N GLY A 218 -1.10 -3.16 0.53
CA GLY A 218 -2.26 -2.41 1.05
C GLY A 218 -2.45 -2.39 2.58
N LEU A 219 -1.45 -2.81 3.37
CA LEU A 219 -1.55 -2.88 4.86
C LEU A 219 -0.32 -2.31 5.57
N TRP A 220 0.03 -1.07 5.25
CA TRP A 220 1.12 -0.35 5.91
C TRP A 220 0.90 1.15 5.91
N GLY A 221 1.65 1.85 6.76
CA GLY A 221 1.65 3.31 6.82
C GLY A 221 3.02 3.91 7.10
N ALA A 222 3.16 5.18 6.76
CA ALA A 222 4.32 6.00 7.10
C ALA A 222 3.90 7.33 7.71
N ALA A 223 4.76 7.91 8.54
CA ALA A 223 4.54 9.21 9.16
C ALA A 223 5.57 10.23 8.64
N PRO A 224 5.39 10.81 7.44
CA PRO A 224 6.27 11.87 6.95
C PRO A 224 6.43 13.03 7.95
N GLY A 225 5.39 13.37 8.73
CA GLY A 225 5.45 14.38 9.78
C GLY A 225 6.49 14.08 10.87
N ARG A 226 6.87 12.80 11.05
CA ARG A 226 7.91 12.36 11.99
C ARG A 226 9.30 12.21 11.36
N SER A 227 9.38 11.89 10.06
CA SER A 227 10.67 11.55 9.42
C SER A 227 10.74 11.79 7.91
N ARG A 228 10.25 12.95 7.44
CA ARG A 228 10.10 13.27 6.00
C ARG A 228 11.36 13.03 5.17
N ARG A 229 12.51 13.56 5.57
CA ARG A 229 13.77 13.43 4.81
C ARG A 229 14.23 11.98 4.69
N TYR A 230 14.05 11.19 5.75
CA TYR A 230 14.43 9.78 5.77
C TYR A 230 13.50 8.97 4.85
N LEU A 231 12.19 9.17 4.98
CA LEU A 231 11.19 8.51 4.15
C LEU A 231 11.35 8.89 2.67
N PHE A 232 11.61 10.16 2.36
CA PHE A 232 11.91 10.60 1.00
C PHE A 232 13.08 9.80 0.40
N ARG A 233 14.21 9.73 1.10
CA ARG A 233 15.40 8.98 0.64
C ARG A 233 15.11 7.49 0.49
N THR A 234 14.35 6.92 1.42
CA THR A 234 13.98 5.50 1.41
C THR A 234 13.11 5.16 0.19
N PHE A 235 12.16 6.03 -0.17
CA PHE A 235 11.26 5.82 -1.30
C PHE A 235 11.75 6.41 -2.62
N GLN A 236 12.88 7.12 -2.64
CA GLN A 236 13.49 7.68 -3.85
C GLN A 236 13.62 6.67 -5.01
N PRO A 237 13.90 5.36 -4.80
CA PRO A 237 13.92 4.38 -5.88
C PRO A 237 12.61 4.32 -6.71
N MET A 238 11.47 4.72 -6.15
CA MET A 238 10.22 4.84 -6.90
C MET A 238 10.27 5.89 -8.02
N LEU A 239 11.09 6.93 -7.85
CA LEU A 239 11.18 8.08 -8.75
C LEU A 239 12.26 7.89 -9.83
N ILE A 240 12.83 6.68 -9.91
CA ILE A 240 13.89 6.30 -10.85
C ILE A 240 13.32 5.25 -11.81
N PRO A 241 12.98 5.60 -13.06
CA PRO A 241 12.44 4.70 -14.07
C PRO A 241 13.19 3.36 -14.19
N ALA A 242 14.52 3.40 -14.21
CA ALA A 242 15.36 2.21 -14.31
C ALA A 242 15.15 1.20 -13.17
N ILE A 243 14.64 1.65 -12.01
CA ILE A 243 14.32 0.80 -10.87
C ILE A 243 12.82 0.48 -10.86
N ALA A 244 11.95 1.50 -10.90
CA ALA A 244 10.51 1.34 -10.73
C ALA A 244 9.86 0.42 -11.79
N GLN A 245 10.34 0.45 -13.03
CA GLN A 245 9.80 -0.39 -14.11
C GLN A 245 10.01 -1.89 -13.92
N GLN A 246 10.92 -2.29 -13.01
CA GLN A 246 11.19 -3.70 -12.71
C GLN A 246 10.05 -4.34 -11.90
N TYR A 247 9.16 -3.54 -11.30
CA TYR A 247 8.19 -3.98 -10.28
C TYR A 247 6.73 -4.05 -10.81
N LYS A 248 6.49 -4.81 -11.88
CA LYS A 248 5.15 -5.03 -12.47
C LYS A 248 4.32 -6.10 -11.73
N GLY A 249 3.01 -6.24 -11.99
CA GLY A 249 2.18 -7.29 -11.39
C GLY A 249 2.05 -7.17 -9.86
N ALA A 250 2.52 -8.16 -9.10
CA ALA A 250 2.63 -8.10 -7.63
C ALA A 250 3.88 -7.34 -7.14
N GLY A 251 4.48 -6.53 -8.03
CA GLY A 251 5.75 -5.88 -7.83
C GLY A 251 5.74 -4.77 -6.78
N ASP A 252 4.60 -4.25 -6.37
CA ASP A 252 4.52 -3.31 -5.26
C ASP A 252 5.01 -3.95 -3.93
N GLN A 253 4.65 -5.20 -3.67
CA GLN A 253 5.16 -5.94 -2.50
C GLN A 253 6.65 -6.29 -2.63
N LEU A 254 7.10 -6.64 -3.84
CA LEU A 254 8.52 -6.90 -4.11
C LEU A 254 9.34 -5.61 -3.95
N PHE A 255 8.85 -4.47 -4.44
CA PHE A 255 9.48 -3.17 -4.26
C PHE A 255 9.66 -2.84 -2.78
N LEU A 256 8.60 -3.04 -1.98
CA LEU A 256 8.64 -2.82 -0.54
C LEU A 256 9.64 -3.76 0.15
N SER A 257 9.70 -5.02 -0.25
CA SER A 257 10.65 -6.00 0.27
C SER A 257 12.11 -5.63 -0.06
N ASP A 258 12.40 -5.33 -1.32
CA ASP A 258 13.75 -5.13 -1.82
C ASP A 258 14.35 -3.78 -1.42
N ASN A 259 13.54 -2.72 -1.41
CA ASN A 259 14.03 -1.34 -1.28
C ASN A 259 13.69 -0.71 0.07
N ILE A 260 12.60 -1.12 0.72
CA ILE A 260 12.03 -0.39 1.86
C ILE A 260 12.24 -1.13 3.18
N TRP A 261 12.00 -2.44 3.23
CA TRP A 261 11.93 -3.22 4.46
C TRP A 261 13.16 -3.05 5.37
N GLU A 262 14.36 -3.27 4.84
CA GLU A 262 15.61 -3.17 5.62
C GLU A 262 15.82 -1.77 6.22
N ASN A 263 15.35 -0.73 5.53
CA ASN A 263 15.45 0.66 5.96
C ASN A 263 14.44 1.02 7.07
N VAL A 264 13.29 0.35 7.13
CA VAL A 264 12.21 0.73 8.04
C VAL A 264 11.95 -0.25 9.18
N LYS A 265 12.38 -1.52 9.09
CA LYS A 265 11.99 -2.58 10.06
C LYS A 265 12.24 -2.24 11.53
N LYS A 266 13.36 -1.58 11.84
CA LYS A 266 13.73 -1.15 13.21
C LYS A 266 12.97 0.10 13.69
N ARG A 267 12.19 0.72 12.81
CA ARG A 267 11.42 1.96 13.00
C ARG A 267 9.93 1.76 12.74
N SER A 268 9.50 0.50 12.61
CA SER A 268 8.12 0.10 12.40
C SER A 268 7.44 -0.33 13.69
N LEU A 269 6.18 0.10 13.88
CA LEU A 269 5.24 -0.55 14.79
C LEU A 269 4.49 -1.63 14.01
N ILE A 270 4.83 -2.89 14.28
CA ILE A 270 4.40 -4.04 13.49
C ILE A 270 3.39 -4.86 14.28
N PHE A 271 2.22 -5.11 13.70
CA PHE A 271 1.21 -6.02 14.22
C PHE A 271 1.13 -7.26 13.34
N ASP A 272 1.20 -8.44 13.95
CA ASP A 272 1.27 -9.71 13.21
C ASP A 272 0.57 -10.84 13.95
N SER A 273 -0.33 -11.54 13.25
CA SER A 273 -1.10 -12.66 13.78
C SER A 273 -0.44 -14.03 13.56
N TYR A 274 0.53 -14.17 12.63
CA TYR A 274 1.09 -15.48 12.24
C TYR A 274 2.61 -15.52 12.06
N SER A 275 3.23 -14.46 11.59
CA SER A 275 4.66 -14.41 11.24
C SER A 275 5.50 -13.60 12.24
N CYS A 276 5.00 -13.40 13.47
CA CYS A 276 5.65 -12.55 14.46
C CYS A 276 7.07 -13.01 14.85
N GLU A 277 7.35 -14.32 14.82
CA GLU A 277 8.67 -14.86 15.17
C GLU A 277 9.69 -14.66 14.03
N SER A 278 9.25 -14.78 12.77
CA SER A 278 10.14 -14.69 11.60
C SER A 278 10.30 -13.27 11.06
N LEU A 279 9.23 -12.47 11.10
CA LEU A 279 9.18 -11.11 10.55
C LEU A 279 9.03 -10.03 11.65
N GLY A 280 9.12 -10.42 12.92
CA GLY A 280 8.91 -9.54 14.07
C GLY A 280 7.45 -9.11 14.23
N GLY A 281 7.18 -8.31 15.25
CA GLY A 281 5.86 -7.72 15.48
C GLY A 281 5.19 -8.24 16.74
N GLN A 282 4.16 -7.51 17.14
CA GLN A 282 3.39 -7.77 18.34
C GLN A 282 1.98 -8.25 17.94
N PRO A 283 1.27 -8.94 18.84
CA PRO A 283 -0.12 -9.29 18.62
C PRO A 283 -1.00 -8.05 18.42
N PHE A 284 -2.08 -8.23 17.68
CA PHE A 284 -3.15 -7.22 17.58
C PHE A 284 -3.85 -6.99 18.92
N LEU A 285 -4.52 -5.83 19.02
CA LEU A 285 -5.11 -5.33 20.27
C LEU A 285 -6.49 -5.91 20.60
N SER A 286 -7.12 -6.57 19.62
CA SER A 286 -8.43 -7.20 19.74
C SER A 286 -8.36 -8.67 19.32
N GLN A 287 -9.44 -9.42 19.50
CA GLN A 287 -9.59 -10.74 18.91
C GLN A 287 -10.16 -10.62 17.49
N ARG A 288 -9.78 -11.52 16.58
CA ARG A 288 -10.43 -11.60 15.27
C ARG A 288 -11.83 -12.22 15.42
N PRO A 289 -12.87 -11.69 14.77
CA PRO A 289 -14.17 -12.35 14.72
C PRO A 289 -14.03 -13.77 14.16
N VAL A 290 -14.86 -14.72 14.64
CA VAL A 290 -14.81 -16.14 14.27
C VAL A 290 -15.38 -16.36 12.87
N ALA A 291 -14.64 -15.90 11.86
CA ALA A 291 -14.89 -16.15 10.45
C ALA A 291 -13.54 -16.14 9.73
N ASP A 292 -13.23 -17.23 9.01
CA ASP A 292 -11.95 -17.45 8.32
C ASP A 292 -11.58 -16.32 7.33
N HIS A 293 -12.60 -15.62 6.81
CA HIS A 293 -12.45 -14.52 5.88
C HIS A 293 -12.46 -13.14 6.54
N CYS A 294 -12.48 -13.04 7.87
CA CYS A 294 -12.60 -11.77 8.57
C CYS A 294 -11.24 -11.27 9.07
N PHE A 295 -10.37 -10.82 8.16
CA PHE A 295 -9.03 -10.34 8.46
C PHE A 295 -8.72 -9.01 7.77
N LEU A 296 -7.78 -8.21 8.28
CA LEU A 296 -7.36 -6.97 7.60
C LEU A 296 -6.87 -7.26 6.18
N GLY A 297 -7.36 -6.55 5.17
CA GLY A 297 -6.95 -6.78 3.77
C GLY A 297 -7.70 -7.90 3.05
N CYS A 298 -8.77 -8.44 3.64
CA CYS A 298 -9.69 -9.33 2.92
C CYS A 298 -10.42 -8.59 1.79
N ILE A 299 -10.63 -9.29 0.68
CA ILE A 299 -11.44 -8.77 -0.43
C ILE A 299 -12.92 -8.74 0.00
N ARG A 300 -13.60 -7.61 -0.20
CA ARG A 300 -15.03 -7.49 0.02
C ARG A 300 -15.83 -8.38 -0.96
N PRO A 301 -16.93 -9.00 -0.50
CA PRO A 301 -17.42 -8.92 0.86
C PRO A 301 -16.69 -9.90 1.77
N CYS A 302 -16.27 -9.42 2.94
CA CYS A 302 -15.65 -10.26 3.96
C CYS A 302 -16.28 -10.03 5.33
N CYS A 303 -15.99 -10.94 6.27
CA CYS A 303 -16.74 -11.07 7.52
C CYS A 303 -18.24 -11.39 7.33
N ILE A 304 -18.64 -12.03 6.22
CA ILE A 304 -20.00 -12.57 6.09
C ILE A 304 -20.09 -13.90 6.83
N ASN A 305 -21.09 -14.05 7.71
CA ASN A 305 -21.50 -15.34 8.25
C ASN A 305 -22.12 -16.18 7.12
N THR A 306 -21.30 -16.84 6.31
CA THR A 306 -21.81 -17.88 5.42
C THR A 306 -22.12 -19.11 6.27
N THR A 307 -23.40 -19.42 6.42
CA THR A 307 -23.93 -20.64 7.07
C THR A 307 -23.51 -21.95 6.39
N SER A 308 -22.63 -21.90 5.39
CA SER A 308 -21.97 -23.08 4.83
C SER A 308 -20.67 -23.36 5.57
N HIS A 309 -20.80 -24.12 6.66
CA HIS A 309 -19.71 -24.95 7.18
C HIS A 309 -19.13 -25.79 6.03
N SER A 310 -18.08 -25.30 5.38
CA SER A 310 -17.18 -26.13 4.58
C SER A 310 -15.80 -25.95 5.17
N SER A 311 -15.45 -26.93 6.01
CA SER A 311 -14.23 -27.04 6.81
C SER A 311 -13.95 -25.87 7.76
N GLN A 312 -14.28 -26.05 9.05
CA GLN A 312 -13.41 -25.51 10.10
C GLN A 312 -12.01 -26.06 9.83
N ASN A 313 -11.21 -25.33 9.04
CA ASN A 313 -9.83 -25.69 8.85
C ASN A 313 -9.14 -25.46 10.19
N VAL A 314 -8.83 -26.57 10.87
CA VAL A 314 -7.98 -26.64 12.08
C VAL A 314 -6.67 -25.83 11.93
N ASN A 315 -6.31 -25.50 10.69
CA ASN A 315 -5.13 -24.74 10.26
C ASN A 315 -5.27 -23.19 10.22
N ASN A 316 -6.27 -22.61 10.87
CA ASN A 316 -6.42 -21.14 10.98
C ASN A 316 -6.08 -20.58 12.36
N THR A 317 -5.61 -21.41 13.28
CA THR A 317 -5.20 -20.95 14.61
C THR A 317 -3.91 -20.13 14.55
N CYS A 318 -3.88 -19.02 15.28
CA CYS A 318 -2.66 -18.25 15.44
C CYS A 318 -1.62 -19.05 16.24
N PRO A 319 -0.31 -18.94 15.92
CA PRO A 319 0.75 -19.46 16.76
C PRO A 319 0.67 -18.87 18.18
N PRO A 320 0.82 -19.66 19.26
CA PRO A 320 0.80 -19.14 20.64
C PRO A 320 1.77 -17.96 20.88
N ALA A 321 2.94 -17.99 20.23
CA ALA A 321 3.93 -16.91 20.28
C ALA A 321 3.42 -15.57 19.75
N CYS A 322 2.46 -15.59 18.81
CA CYS A 322 1.86 -14.40 18.19
C CYS A 322 0.54 -13.97 18.84
N ARG A 323 0.13 -14.59 19.95
CA ARG A 323 -1.05 -14.19 20.73
C ARG A 323 -0.68 -13.22 21.83
N PRO A 324 -1.59 -12.34 22.28
CA PRO A 324 -1.36 -11.54 23.48
C PRO A 324 -1.03 -12.41 24.69
N LYS A 325 -0.07 -11.98 25.52
CA LYS A 325 0.33 -12.72 26.72
C LYS A 325 -0.85 -13.00 27.66
N ASP A 326 -1.74 -12.02 27.78
CA ASP A 326 -2.92 -12.07 28.65
C ASP A 326 -4.16 -12.69 27.98
N HIS A 327 -4.05 -13.08 26.70
CA HIS A 327 -5.15 -13.64 25.91
C HIS A 327 -4.69 -14.80 25.02
N GLN A 328 -4.11 -15.83 25.63
CA GLN A 328 -3.68 -17.04 24.91
C GLN A 328 -4.85 -17.88 24.38
N ASP A 329 -6.05 -17.62 24.89
CA ASP A 329 -7.34 -18.17 24.45
C ASP A 329 -7.82 -17.58 23.12
N TRP A 330 -7.24 -16.44 22.67
CA TRP A 330 -7.51 -15.88 21.34
C TRP A 330 -6.82 -16.69 20.25
N ILE A 331 -7.34 -17.89 20.00
CA ILE A 331 -6.82 -18.80 18.99
C ILE A 331 -7.07 -18.31 17.56
N TYR A 332 -8.01 -17.37 17.39
CA TYR A 332 -8.21 -16.56 16.18
C TYR A 332 -7.80 -15.12 16.51
N CYS A 333 -6.55 -14.79 16.22
CA CYS A 333 -6.14 -13.45 15.87
C CYS A 333 -6.17 -13.34 14.35
#